data_AF-A0A5C8P0V2-F1
#
_entry.id   AF-A0A5C8P0V2-F1
#
_cell.length_a   1.000
_cell.length_b   1.000
_cell.length_c   1.000
_cell.angle_alpha   90.00
_cell.angle_beta   90.00
_cell.angle_gamma   90.00
#
_symmetry.space_group_name_H-M   'P 1'
#
loop_
_entity.id
_entity.type
_entity.pdbx_description
1 polymer ?
#
loop_
_entity_poly.entity_id
_entity_poly.type
_entity_poly.pdbx_seq_one_letter_code
_entity_poly.pdbx_strand_id
1 'polypeptide(L)'
;MTETCPRIEALSARLDDALTDREREDLDAHLRACPVCGEALAAMRTLQAAMRTLPEPRLGVDLAGVIEGRIEGMPASRTRPRRRRVAPFLPLLPAGLGLAASLGLGVVLGFGLTTGGGVAAGSQIAAMAVFDPIAPGGVCIGLEACYRMGSAE
;
A
#
# COMPACT_ATOMS: atom_id res chain seq x y z
N MET A 1 20.94 -24.29 -22.73
CA MET A 1 19.60 -23.70 -22.54
C MET A 1 19.69 -22.80 -21.32
N THR A 2 19.63 -21.49 -21.49
CA THR A 2 19.63 -20.52 -20.39
C THR A 2 18.18 -20.29 -19.98
N GLU A 3 17.62 -21.20 -19.18
CA GLU A 3 16.34 -20.91 -18.54
C GLU A 3 16.57 -19.90 -17.42
N THR A 4 15.87 -18.76 -17.50
CA THR A 4 15.92 -17.73 -16.48
C THR A 4 15.29 -18.28 -15.20
N CYS A 5 16.12 -18.54 -14.19
CA CYS A 5 15.65 -18.96 -12.87
C CYS A 5 14.90 -17.81 -12.18
N PRO A 6 13.88 -18.12 -11.34
CA PRO A 6 13.20 -17.12 -10.55
C PRO A 6 14.17 -16.48 -9.54
N ARG A 7 13.88 -15.24 -9.15
CA ARG A 7 14.65 -14.57 -8.11
C ARG A 7 14.39 -15.22 -6.75
N ILE A 8 15.36 -15.11 -5.85
CA ILE A 8 15.33 -15.71 -4.51
C ILE A 8 14.13 -15.25 -3.69
N GLU A 9 13.64 -14.03 -3.90
CA GLU A 9 12.47 -13.46 -3.23
C GLU A 9 11.20 -14.24 -3.54
N ALA A 10 11.05 -14.79 -4.75
CA ALA A 10 9.90 -15.63 -5.09
C ALA A 10 9.93 -16.96 -4.33
N LEU A 11 11.12 -17.54 -4.13
CA LEU A 11 11.28 -18.75 -3.32
C LEU A 11 11.01 -18.48 -1.83
N SER A 12 11.44 -17.33 -1.30
CA SER A 12 11.09 -16.90 0.07
C SER A 12 9.60 -16.68 0.22
N ALA A 13 8.98 -15.92 -0.69
CA ALA A 13 7.54 -15.66 -0.67
C ALA A 13 6.71 -16.95 -0.73
N ARG A 14 7.21 -17.99 -1.41
CA ARG A 14 6.60 -19.33 -1.43
C ARG A 14 6.61 -20.02 -0.06
N LEU A 15 7.63 -19.79 0.76
CA LEU A 15 7.76 -20.33 2.12
C LEU A 15 6.89 -19.58 3.13
N ASP A 16 6.67 -18.28 2.89
CA ASP A 16 5.87 -17.40 3.73
C ASP A 16 4.37 -17.39 3.36
N ASP A 17 3.97 -18.22 2.38
CA ASP A 17 2.64 -18.25 1.76
C ASP A 17 2.15 -16.87 1.28
N ALA A 18 3.09 -16.05 0.80
CA ALA A 18 2.88 -14.66 0.40
C ALA A 18 2.67 -14.48 -1.12
N LEU A 19 2.56 -15.58 -1.87
CA LEU A 19 2.33 -15.58 -3.32
C LEU A 19 0.84 -15.71 -3.64
N THR A 20 0.41 -15.06 -4.72
CA THR A 20 -0.94 -15.31 -5.28
C THR A 20 -1.05 -16.71 -5.86
N ASP A 21 -2.28 -17.20 -6.06
CA ASP A 21 -2.53 -18.54 -6.65
C ASP A 21 -1.77 -18.76 -7.96
N ARG A 22 -1.81 -17.76 -8.85
CA ARG A 22 -1.16 -17.82 -10.16
C ARG A 22 0.36 -17.85 -10.06
N GLU A 23 0.95 -17.03 -9.19
CA GLU A 23 2.40 -17.03 -8.97
C GLU A 23 2.88 -18.33 -8.34
N ARG A 24 2.08 -18.94 -7.44
CA ARG A 24 2.37 -20.26 -6.86
C ARG A 24 2.39 -21.33 -7.93
N GLU A 25 1.39 -21.37 -8.81
CA GLU A 25 1.31 -22.34 -9.90
C GLU A 25 2.50 -22.24 -10.87
N ASP A 26 2.83 -21.01 -11.28
CA ASP A 26 3.95 -20.76 -12.21
C ASP A 26 5.30 -21.16 -11.57
N LEU A 27 5.52 -20.81 -10.30
CA LEU A 27 6.73 -21.19 -9.57
C LEU A 27 6.79 -22.70 -9.31
N ASP A 28 5.69 -23.34 -8.92
CA ASP A 28 5.64 -24.79 -8.69
C ASP A 28 5.81 -25.58 -10.00
N ALA A 29 5.45 -25.01 -11.16
CA ALA A 29 5.82 -25.55 -12.46
C ALA A 29 7.33 -25.47 -12.73
N HIS A 30 7.94 -24.32 -12.45
CA HIS A 30 9.40 -24.16 -12.59
C HIS A 30 10.18 -25.10 -11.65
N LEU A 31 9.78 -25.23 -10.39
CA LEU A 31 10.43 -26.09 -9.39
C LEU A 31 10.42 -27.57 -9.78
N ARG A 32 9.44 -28.02 -10.58
CA ARG A 32 9.40 -29.39 -11.13
C ARG A 32 10.41 -29.61 -12.25
N ALA A 33 10.79 -28.56 -12.98
CA ALA A 33 11.72 -28.61 -14.10
C ALA A 33 13.16 -28.27 -13.71
N CYS A 34 13.36 -27.40 -12.70
CA CYS A 34 14.67 -26.89 -12.31
C CYS A 34 15.14 -27.47 -10.96
N PRO A 35 16.13 -28.39 -10.96
CA PRO A 35 16.64 -29.00 -9.73
C PRO A 35 17.37 -28.00 -8.83
N VAL A 36 18.04 -26.99 -9.42
CA VAL A 36 18.80 -25.97 -8.66
C VAL A 36 17.86 -25.15 -7.76
N CYS A 37 16.72 -24.71 -8.29
CA CYS A 37 15.72 -23.99 -7.49
C CYS A 37 15.04 -24.89 -6.46
N GLY A 38 14.86 -26.18 -6.77
CA GLY A 38 14.38 -27.19 -5.84
C GLY A 38 15.30 -27.38 -4.63
N GLU A 39 16.61 -27.50 -4.87
CA GLU A 39 17.64 -27.60 -3.83
C GLU A 39 17.70 -26.33 -2.96
N ALA A 40 17.67 -25.15 -3.59
CA ALA A 40 17.65 -23.87 -2.86
C ALA A 40 16.43 -23.76 -1.93
N LEU A 41 15.25 -24.16 -2.41
CA LEU A 41 14.03 -24.18 -1.59
C LEU A 41 14.11 -25.19 -0.44
N ALA A 42 14.69 -26.37 -0.67
CA ALA A 42 14.90 -27.38 0.37
C ALA A 42 15.88 -26.90 1.46
N ALA A 43 16.95 -26.20 1.07
CA ALA A 43 17.88 -25.58 2.02
C ALA A 43 17.18 -24.55 2.92
N MET A 44 16.35 -23.68 2.34
CA MET A 44 15.59 -22.70 3.12
C MET A 44 14.55 -23.36 4.05
N ARG A 45 13.87 -24.44 3.61
CA ARG A 45 12.97 -25.22 4.48
C ARG A 45 13.71 -25.84 5.66
N THR A 46 14.93 -26.32 5.44
CA THR A 46 15.76 -26.89 6.51
C THR A 46 16.11 -25.83 7.55
N LEU A 47 16.48 -24.62 7.11
CA LEU A 47 16.69 -23.48 8.01
C LEU A 47 15.42 -23.10 8.78
N GLN A 48 14.26 -23.05 8.11
CA GLN A 48 12.99 -22.76 8.76
C GLN A 48 12.63 -23.80 9.83
N ALA A 49 12.86 -25.08 9.54
CA ALA A 49 12.65 -26.16 10.51
C ALA A 49 13.60 -26.02 11.72
N ALA A 50 14.89 -25.74 11.49
CA ALA A 50 15.84 -25.50 12.57
C ALA A 50 15.42 -24.31 13.43
N MET A 51 14.96 -23.21 12.82
CA MET A 51 14.48 -22.04 13.55
C MET A 51 13.30 -22.34 14.48
N ARG A 52 12.39 -23.23 14.06
CA ARG A 52 11.25 -23.66 14.90
C ARG A 52 11.65 -24.51 16.10
N THR A 53 12.87 -25.04 16.13
CA THR A 53 13.38 -25.80 17.29
C THR A 53 14.00 -24.94 18.37
N LEU A 54 14.16 -23.62 18.13
CA LEU A 54 14.71 -22.73 19.14
C LEU A 54 13.76 -22.63 20.35
N PRO A 55 14.30 -22.44 21.56
CA PRO A 55 13.49 -22.18 22.74
C PRO A 55 12.61 -20.96 22.53
N GLU A 56 11.33 -21.08 22.89
CA GLU A 56 10.40 -19.96 22.81
C GLU A 56 10.80 -18.88 23.84
N PRO A 57 10.99 -17.62 23.41
CA PRO A 57 11.36 -16.56 24.33
C PRO A 57 10.22 -16.31 25.31
N ARG A 58 10.49 -16.44 26.61
CA ARG A 58 9.52 -16.05 27.63
C ARG A 58 9.47 -14.53 27.69
N LEU A 59 8.30 -13.96 27.44
CA LEU A 59 8.07 -12.55 27.74
C LEU A 59 8.06 -12.39 29.27
N GLY A 60 8.90 -11.50 29.80
CA GLY A 60 8.95 -11.19 31.24
C GLY A 60 7.73 -10.41 31.77
N VAL A 61 6.70 -10.29 30.94
CA VAL A 61 5.44 -9.59 31.18
C VAL A 61 4.32 -10.39 30.53
N ASP A 62 3.15 -10.41 31.17
CA ASP A 62 1.96 -11.04 30.60
C ASP A 62 1.35 -10.14 29.52
N LEU A 63 1.81 -10.31 28.29
CA LEU A 63 1.21 -9.65 27.13
C LEU A 63 -0.17 -10.20 26.80
N ALA A 64 -0.47 -11.46 27.14
CA ALA A 64 -1.74 -12.08 26.79
C ALA A 64 -2.89 -11.34 27.48
N GLY A 65 -2.79 -11.10 28.80
CA GLY A 65 -3.78 -10.33 29.53
C GLY A 65 -3.95 -8.88 29.04
N VAL A 66 -2.85 -8.23 28.61
CA VAL A 66 -2.90 -6.87 28.03
C VAL A 66 -3.60 -6.87 26.67
N ILE A 67 -3.34 -7.87 25.83
CA ILE A 67 -3.96 -8.02 24.52
C ILE A 67 -5.44 -8.36 24.67
N GLU A 68 -5.79 -9.32 25.54
CA GLU A 68 -7.17 -9.72 25.83
C GLU A 68 -7.98 -8.53 26.33
N GLY A 69 -7.48 -7.79 27.33
CA GLY A 69 -8.15 -6.58 27.83
C GLY A 69 -8.34 -5.51 26.75
N ARG A 70 -7.40 -5.39 25.79
CA ARG A 70 -7.53 -4.48 24.65
C ARG A 70 -8.54 -4.98 23.61
N ILE A 71 -8.60 -6.28 23.34
CA ILE A 71 -9.56 -6.89 22.41
C ILE A 71 -10.97 -6.76 22.97
N GLU A 72 -11.17 -7.05 24.25
CA GLU A 72 -12.46 -6.91 24.95
C GLU A 72 -12.89 -5.45 25.06
N GLY A 73 -11.96 -4.54 25.33
CA GLY A 73 -12.21 -3.10 25.38
C GLY A 73 -12.40 -2.45 24.00
N MET A 74 -12.06 -3.16 22.91
CA MET A 74 -12.29 -2.68 21.56
C MET A 74 -13.80 -2.66 21.31
N PRO A 75 -14.42 -1.51 20.97
CA PRO A 75 -15.83 -1.52 20.61
C PRO A 75 -15.99 -2.49 19.46
N ALA A 76 -16.85 -3.51 19.64
CA ALA A 76 -17.18 -4.48 18.61
C ALA A 76 -17.36 -3.70 17.31
N SER A 77 -16.49 -3.96 16.32
CA SER A 77 -16.53 -3.31 15.02
C SER A 77 -17.98 -3.34 14.59
N ARG A 78 -18.64 -2.17 14.65
CA ARG A 78 -20.02 -2.04 14.20
C ARG A 78 -19.91 -2.31 12.71
N THR A 79 -20.13 -3.56 12.32
CA THR A 79 -20.42 -3.92 10.94
C THR A 79 -21.51 -2.96 10.52
N ARG A 80 -21.11 -1.93 9.79
CA ARG A 80 -22.00 -0.86 9.36
C ARG A 80 -23.14 -1.60 8.66
N PRO A 81 -24.39 -1.48 9.14
CA PRO A 81 -25.47 -2.25 8.55
C PRO A 81 -25.44 -1.93 7.06
N ARG A 82 -25.26 -2.98 6.25
CA ARG A 82 -25.24 -2.88 4.79
C ARG A 82 -26.61 -2.35 4.41
N ARG A 83 -26.72 -1.01 4.33
CA ARG A 83 -27.95 -0.30 4.01
C ARG A 83 -28.46 -0.96 2.73
N ARG A 84 -29.55 -1.72 2.83
CA ARG A 84 -30.21 -2.27 1.66
C ARG A 84 -30.48 -1.07 0.76
N ARG A 85 -29.84 -1.04 -0.40
CA ARG A 85 -30.15 -0.08 -1.46
C ARG A 85 -31.59 -0.37 -1.88
N VAL A 86 -32.54 0.27 -1.25
CA VAL A 86 -33.91 0.34 -1.74
C VAL A 86 -33.83 1.15 -3.03
N ALA A 87 -34.46 0.64 -4.08
CA ALA A 87 -34.27 1.05 -5.48
C ALA A 87 -34.29 2.59 -5.70
N PRO A 88 -33.41 3.12 -6.58
CA PRO A 88 -33.11 4.56 -6.65
C PRO A 88 -34.18 5.42 -7.36
N PHE A 89 -35.33 4.85 -7.74
CA PHE A 89 -36.24 5.51 -8.68
C PHE A 89 -37.43 6.23 -8.02
N LEU A 90 -37.63 6.10 -6.70
CA LEU A 90 -38.85 6.58 -6.04
C LEU A 90 -38.83 8.02 -5.46
N PRO A 91 -37.71 8.77 -5.38
CA PRO A 91 -37.79 10.21 -5.03
C PRO A 91 -37.62 11.16 -6.22
N LEU A 92 -37.79 10.69 -7.47
CA LEU A 92 -37.59 11.51 -8.67
C LEU A 92 -38.90 12.19 -9.14
N LEU A 93 -39.57 12.93 -8.27
CA LEU A 93 -40.66 13.82 -8.72
C LEU A 93 -40.62 15.27 -8.21
N PRO A 94 -40.00 15.63 -7.06
CA PRO A 94 -39.81 17.04 -6.71
C PRO A 94 -38.37 17.56 -6.87
N ALA A 95 -37.40 16.70 -7.22
CA ALA A 95 -35.97 17.06 -7.27
C ALA A 95 -35.44 17.45 -8.67
N GLY A 96 -36.31 17.62 -9.68
CA GLY A 96 -35.88 17.99 -11.04
C GLY A 96 -35.53 19.48 -11.22
N LEU A 97 -36.11 20.35 -10.40
CA LEU A 97 -35.97 21.81 -10.55
C LEU A 97 -34.61 22.34 -10.06
N GLY A 98 -34.04 21.77 -9.01
CA GLY A 98 -32.74 22.21 -8.47
C GLY A 98 -31.55 21.87 -9.38
N LEU A 99 -31.62 20.74 -10.07
CA LEU A 99 -30.53 20.24 -10.91
C LEU A 99 -30.34 21.13 -12.16
N ALA A 100 -31.43 21.53 -12.81
CA ALA A 100 -31.39 22.44 -13.97
C ALA A 100 -30.83 23.84 -13.61
N ALA A 101 -31.22 24.38 -12.45
CA ALA A 101 -30.74 25.69 -12.00
C ALA A 101 -29.23 25.69 -11.72
N SER A 102 -28.70 24.63 -11.07
CA SER A 102 -27.27 24.53 -10.76
C SER A 102 -26.38 24.38 -12.00
N LEU A 103 -26.81 23.59 -12.99
CA LEU A 103 -26.09 23.43 -14.25
C LEU A 103 -26.10 24.73 -15.08
N GLY A 104 -27.22 25.44 -15.14
CA GLY A 104 -27.32 26.73 -15.83
C GLY A 104 -26.37 27.78 -15.23
N LEU A 105 -26.34 27.91 -13.91
CA LEU A 105 -25.46 28.86 -13.22
C LEU A 105 -23.97 28.51 -13.41
N GLY A 106 -23.64 27.21 -13.34
CA GLY A 106 -22.28 26.71 -13.56
C GLY A 106 -21.77 27.00 -14.97
N VAL A 107 -22.61 26.84 -16.00
CA VAL A 107 -22.23 27.13 -17.40
C VAL A 107 -22.00 28.63 -17.62
N VAL A 108 -22.84 29.50 -17.06
CA VAL A 108 -22.70 30.96 -17.21
C VAL A 108 -21.43 31.47 -16.51
N LEU A 109 -21.17 31.03 -15.28
CA LEU A 109 -19.96 31.39 -14.54
C LEU A 109 -18.70 30.81 -15.19
N GLY A 110 -18.75 29.55 -15.61
CA GLY A 110 -17.64 28.88 -16.29
C GLY A 110 -17.28 29.58 -17.59
N PHE A 111 -18.27 29.91 -18.42
CA PHE A 111 -18.05 30.62 -19.67
C PHE A 111 -17.45 32.01 -19.44
N GLY A 112 -17.98 32.76 -18.47
CA GLY A 112 -17.48 34.07 -18.09
C GLY A 112 -16.01 34.06 -17.62
N LEU A 113 -15.60 33.03 -16.86
CA LEU A 113 -14.21 32.87 -16.42
C LEU A 113 -13.26 32.46 -17.55
N THR A 114 -13.74 31.67 -18.53
CA THR A 114 -12.91 31.27 -19.69
C THR A 114 -12.75 32.36 -20.74
N THR A 115 -13.75 33.23 -20.91
CA THR A 115 -13.69 34.32 -21.91
C THR A 115 -13.17 35.63 -21.33
N GLY A 116 -13.18 35.80 -20.01
CA GLY A 116 -12.78 37.02 -19.31
C GLY A 116 -11.59 36.84 -18.38
N GLY A 117 -10.38 36.75 -18.94
CA GLY A 117 -9.13 37.04 -18.21
C GLY A 117 -8.57 35.88 -17.37
N GLY A 118 -7.42 35.37 -17.80
CA GLY A 118 -6.70 34.27 -17.16
C GLY A 118 -6.43 34.50 -15.68
N VAL A 119 -6.97 33.61 -14.84
CA VAL A 119 -6.43 33.37 -13.51
C VAL A 119 -5.25 32.41 -13.65
N ALA A 120 -4.04 32.93 -13.52
CA ALA A 120 -2.85 32.12 -13.33
C ALA A 120 -2.98 31.40 -11.98
N ALA A 121 -3.62 30.23 -11.98
CA ALA A 121 -3.62 29.32 -10.85
C ALA A 121 -2.25 28.63 -10.81
N GLY A 122 -1.24 29.35 -10.31
CA GLY A 122 0.02 28.73 -9.91
C GLY A 122 -0.28 27.71 -8.82
N SER A 123 -0.02 26.43 -9.09
CA SER A 123 -0.08 25.39 -8.07
C SER A 123 1.08 25.59 -7.11
N GLN A 124 0.88 26.37 -6.05
CA GLN A 124 1.80 26.34 -4.92
C GLN A 124 1.52 25.05 -4.14
N ILE A 125 2.12 23.96 -4.62
CA ILE A 125 2.35 22.80 -3.79
C ILE A 125 3.36 23.26 -2.74
N ALA A 126 2.87 23.62 -1.56
CA ALA A 126 3.72 23.87 -0.40
C ALA A 126 4.45 22.56 -0.09
N ALA A 127 5.73 22.48 -0.47
CA ALA A 127 6.59 21.37 -0.12
C ALA A 127 6.76 21.35 1.39
N MET A 128 6.11 20.40 2.06
CA MET A 128 6.35 20.13 3.48
C MET A 128 7.70 19.43 3.62
N ALA A 129 8.63 20.02 4.35
CA ALA A 129 9.96 19.47 4.66
C ALA A 129 9.96 18.15 5.46
N VAL A 130 8.77 17.60 5.74
CA VAL A 130 8.56 16.30 6.40
C VAL A 130 9.00 15.11 5.54
N PHE A 131 9.10 15.30 4.22
CA PHE A 131 9.48 14.25 3.26
C PHE A 131 10.79 14.56 2.53
N ASP A 132 11.73 15.23 3.19
CA ASP A 132 13.10 15.28 2.68
C ASP A 132 13.69 13.86 2.71
N PRO A 133 14.29 13.34 1.62
CA PRO A 133 14.87 12.00 1.57
C PRO A 133 15.96 11.72 2.62
N ILE A 134 16.45 12.73 3.35
CA ILE A 134 17.47 12.59 4.38
C ILE A 134 16.84 12.91 5.75
N ALA A 135 16.49 11.87 6.50
CA ALA A 135 16.04 12.03 7.88
C ALA A 135 17.16 12.68 8.75
N PRO A 136 16.82 13.52 9.75
CA PRO A 136 17.82 14.05 10.68
C PRO A 136 18.54 12.89 11.38
N GLY A 137 19.84 12.75 11.14
CA GLY A 137 20.67 11.65 11.63
C GLY A 137 21.05 10.58 10.60
N GLY A 138 20.68 10.74 9.32
CA GLY A 138 21.12 9.85 8.24
C GLY A 138 22.64 9.97 7.95
N VAL A 139 23.27 8.84 7.61
CA VAL A 139 24.70 8.78 7.24
C VAL A 139 24.81 8.89 5.72
N CYS A 140 25.44 9.96 5.20
CA CYS A 140 25.71 10.12 3.77
C CYS A 140 26.67 9.02 3.26
N ILE A 141 26.34 8.39 2.13
CA ILE A 141 27.24 7.49 1.41
C ILE A 141 28.13 8.36 0.50
N GLY A 142 29.17 8.97 1.08
CA GLY A 142 30.14 9.83 0.37
C GLY A 142 29.90 11.33 0.52
N LEU A 143 30.99 12.11 0.43
CA LEU A 143 31.04 13.57 0.67
C LEU A 143 30.21 14.38 -0.34
N GLU A 144 30.16 13.95 -1.60
CA GLU A 144 29.44 14.62 -2.69
C GLU A 144 27.90 14.60 -2.50
N ALA A 145 27.37 13.60 -1.79
CA ALA A 145 25.93 13.49 -1.53
C ALA A 145 25.42 14.55 -0.53
N CYS A 146 26.32 15.03 0.33
CA CYS A 146 26.00 15.98 1.40
C CYS A 146 26.13 17.47 0.94
N TYR A 147 26.89 17.75 -0.14
CA TYR A 147 27.19 19.13 -0.56
C TYR A 147 26.57 19.58 -1.90
N ARG A 148 25.78 18.73 -2.58
CA ARG A 148 25.12 19.11 -3.86
C ARG A 148 23.83 19.92 -3.69
N MET A 149 23.84 20.88 -2.77
CA MET A 149 22.80 21.90 -2.66
C MET A 149 23.48 23.27 -2.51
N GLY A 150 23.64 23.97 -3.64
CA GLY A 150 24.02 25.38 -3.64
C GLY A 150 25.18 25.76 -4.56
N SER A 151 24.93 25.77 -5.87
CA SER A 151 25.62 26.71 -6.77
C SER A 151 24.61 27.20 -7.80
N ALA A 152 23.82 28.19 -7.38
CA ALA A 152 23.13 29.09 -8.31
C ALA A 152 24.09 30.26 -8.57
N GLU A 153 24.57 30.35 -9.82
CA GLU A 153 24.83 31.64 -10.47
C GLU A 153 23.61 31.97 -11.34
#